data_AF-A0A7C4LB60-F1
#
_entry.id   AF-A0A7C4LB60-F1
#
_cell.length_a   1.000
_cell.length_b   1.000
_cell.length_c   1.000
_cell.angle_alpha   90.00
_cell.angle_beta   90.00
_cell.angle_gamma   90.00
#
_symmetry.space_group_name_H-M   'P 1'
#
loop_
_entity.id
_entity.type
_entity.pdbx_description
1 polymer ?
#
loop_
_entity_poly.entity_id
_entity_poly.type
_entity_poly.pdbx_seq_one_letter_code
_entity_poly.pdbx_strand_id
1 'polypeptide(L)' 'MDELVKLVSKKTGLPEAQARTAVKTVVDYLKKKLPAPVAAQIEPVLNSGQAASAAAGLLKGVEGAVKQIKKK' A
#
# COMPACT_ATOMS: atom_id res chain seq x y z
N MET A 1 5.45 0.57 -0.36
CA MET A 1 6.91 0.85 -0.20
C MET A 1 7.20 2.35 -0.31
N ASP A 2 6.77 3.03 -1.37
CA ASP A 2 6.98 4.47 -1.58
C ASP A 2 6.49 5.37 -0.44
N GLU A 3 5.33 5.05 0.16
CA GLU A 3 4.79 5.84 1.27
C GLU A 3 5.66 5.74 2.54
N LEU A 4 6.17 4.54 2.84
CA LEU A 4 7.11 4.31 3.94
C LEU A 4 8.45 5.02 3.71
N VAL A 5 8.93 5.00 2.47
CA VAL A 5 10.16 5.71 2.06
C VAL A 5 9.99 7.21 2.23
N LYS A 6 8.86 7.77 1.80
CA LYS A 6 8.54 9.19 2.00
C LYS A 6 8.40 9.54 3.47
N LEU A 7 7.77 8.70 4.28
CA LEU A 7 7.65 8.92 5.73
C LEU A 7 9.02 8.90 6.41
N VAL A 8 9.86 7.91 6.11
CA VAL A 8 11.22 7.81 6.64
C VAL A 8 12.04 9.00 6.18
N SER A 9 12.09 9.31 4.88
CA SER A 9 12.79 10.46 4.34
C SER A 9 12.33 11.78 4.98
N LYS A 10 11.01 12.00 5.12
CA LYS A 10 10.45 13.21 5.74
C LYS A 10 10.72 13.32 7.25
N LYS A 11 10.81 12.20 7.96
CA LYS A 11 11.07 12.17 9.42
C LYS A 11 12.56 12.15 9.79
N THR A 12 13.41 11.64 8.90
CA THR A 12 14.85 11.46 9.15
C THR A 12 15.74 12.41 8.34
N GLY A 13 15.18 13.09 7.33
CA GLY A 13 15.92 13.93 6.39
C GLY A 13 16.75 13.13 5.38
N LEU A 14 16.63 11.80 5.34
CA LEU A 14 17.41 10.96 4.45
C LEU A 14 16.96 11.09 2.98
N PRO A 15 17.90 11.03 2.00
CA PRO A 15 17.54 10.97 0.59
C PRO A 15 16.76 9.69 0.27
N GLU A 16 15.81 9.75 -0.67
CA GLU A 16 14.88 8.65 -0.96
C GLU A 16 15.57 7.32 -1.29
N ALA A 17 16.73 7.35 -1.95
CA ALA A 17 17.52 6.16 -2.25
C ALA A 17 18.01 5.44 -0.98
N GLN A 18 18.41 6.22 0.03
CA GLN A 18 18.92 5.71 1.31
C GLN A 18 17.77 5.31 2.23
N ALA A 19 16.65 6.04 2.20
CA ALA A 19 15.41 5.68 2.86
C ALA A 19 14.82 4.36 2.30
N ARG A 20 14.86 4.13 0.98
CA ARG A 20 14.50 2.84 0.35
C ARG A 20 15.31 1.69 0.90
N THR A 21 16.62 1.89 1.00
CA THR A 21 17.54 0.87 1.52
C THR A 21 17.25 0.57 2.99
N ALA A 22 17.04 1.60 3.82
CA ALA A 22 16.69 1.44 5.22
C ALA A 22 15.35 0.69 5.41
N VAL A 23 14.30 1.10 4.69
CA VAL A 23 12.99 0.43 4.73
C VAL A 23 13.11 -1.02 4.28
N LYS A 24 13.87 -1.31 3.21
CA LYS A 24 14.08 -2.67 2.72
C LYS A 24 14.78 -3.54 3.76
N THR A 25 15.84 -3.05 4.41
CA THR A 25 16.56 -3.78 5.45
C THR A 25 15.69 -4.07 6.67
N VAL A 26 14.89 -3.09 7.11
CA VAL A 26 13.96 -3.27 8.23
C VAL A 26 12.86 -4.25 7.88
N VAL A 27 12.29 -4.17 6.67
CA VAL A 27 11.28 -5.13 6.20
C VAL A 27 11.86 -6.54 6.09
N ASP A 28 13.09 -6.70 5.61
CA ASP A 28 13.76 -8.01 5.52
C ASP A 28 14.02 -8.61 6.92
N TYR A 29 14.47 -7.78 7.86
CA TYR A 29 14.65 -8.16 9.26
C TYR A 29 13.33 -8.54 9.93
N LEU A 30 12.28 -7.74 9.71
CA LEU A 30 10.94 -8.02 10.21
C LEU A 30 10.37 -9.30 9.59
N LYS A 31 10.60 -9.59 8.31
CA LYS A 31 10.20 -10.86 7.68
C LYS A 31 10.92 -12.07 8.27
N LYS A 32 12.17 -11.93 8.71
CA LYS A 32 12.94 -13.00 9.38
C LYS A 32 12.52 -13.21 10.84
N LYS A 33 11.99 -12.18 11.51
CA LYS A 33 11.61 -12.21 12.93
C LYS A 33 10.12 -12.38 13.18
N LEU A 34 9.27 -11.94 12.26
CA LEU A 34 7.82 -12.08 12.32
C LEU A 34 7.44 -13.27 11.42
N PRO A 35 7.11 -14.45 11.99
CA PRO A 35 6.67 -15.60 11.22
C PRO A 35 5.46 -15.24 10.34
N ALA A 36 5.33 -15.98 9.23
CA ALA A 36 4.39 -15.80 8.12
C ALA A 36 2.98 -15.20 8.39
N PRO A 37 2.26 -15.49 9.50
CA PRO A 37 0.95 -14.88 9.76
C PRO A 37 0.93 -13.34 9.80
N VAL A 38 2.03 -12.68 10.18
CA VAL A 38 2.05 -11.22 10.31
C VAL A 38 2.37 -10.56 8.96
N ALA A 39 3.28 -11.15 8.17
CA ALA A 39 3.60 -10.65 6.84
C ALA A 39 2.36 -10.63 5.93
N ALA A 40 1.53 -11.68 5.99
CA ALA A 40 0.27 -11.76 5.24
C ALA A 40 -0.76 -10.68 5.64
N GLN A 41 -0.71 -10.17 6.88
CA GLN A 41 -1.59 -9.09 7.35
C GLN A 41 -1.04 -7.69 7.07
N ILE A 42 0.28 -7.55 6.99
CA ILE A 42 0.93 -6.27 6.70
C ILE A 42 0.99 -6.02 5.18
N GLU A 43 0.99 -7.07 4.36
CA GLU A 43 0.93 -6.97 2.89
C GLU A 43 -0.26 -6.14 2.37
N PRO A 44 -1.53 -6.36 2.80
CA PRO A 44 -2.64 -5.52 2.36
C PRO A 44 -2.53 -4.07 2.85
N VAL A 45 -1.89 -3.83 3.99
CA VAL A 45 -1.67 -2.47 4.53
C VAL A 45 -0.56 -1.73 3.76
N LEU A 46 0.54 -2.41 3.42
CA LEU A 46 1.57 -1.85 2.54
C LEU A 46 1.07 -1.66 1.10
N ASN A 47 0.08 -2.48 0.69
CA ASN A 47 -0.61 -2.39 -0.59
C ASN A 47 -1.92 -1.58 -0.50
N SER A 48 -2.21 -0.87 0.60
CA SER A 48 -3.47 -0.11 0.75
C SER A 48 -3.67 0.95 -0.34
N GLY A 49 -2.61 1.40 -1.02
CA GLY A 49 -2.73 2.24 -2.24
C GLY A 49 -3.34 1.50 -3.45
N GLN A 50 -3.15 0.19 -3.54
CA GLN A 50 -3.70 -0.68 -4.59
C GLN A 50 -5.08 -1.22 -4.24
N ALA A 51 -5.33 -1.55 -2.97
CA ALA A 51 -6.67 -1.94 -2.50
C ALA A 51 -7.68 -0.79 -2.60
N ALA A 52 -7.27 0.44 -2.26
CA ALA A 52 -8.10 1.63 -2.44
C ALA A 52 -8.38 1.91 -3.92
N SER A 53 -7.39 1.69 -4.81
CA SER A 53 -7.58 1.86 -6.26
C SER A 53 -8.48 0.79 -6.88
N ALA A 54 -8.38 -0.47 -6.42
CA ALA A 54 -9.25 -1.55 -6.85
C ALA A 54 -10.69 -1.36 -6.34
N ALA A 55 -10.85 -0.95 -5.08
CA ALA A 55 -12.14 -0.61 -4.50
C ALA A 55 -12.78 0.61 -5.20
N ALA A 56 -12.01 1.65 -5.50
CA ALA A 56 -12.49 2.81 -6.24
C ALA A 56 -12.90 2.46 -7.69
N GLY A 57 -12.16 1.56 -8.34
CA GLY A 57 -12.50 1.05 -9.67
C GLY A 57 -13.81 0.26 -9.69
N LEU A 58 -14.00 -0.62 -8.72
CA LEU A 58 -15.25 -1.38 -8.55
C LEU A 58 -16.43 -0.48 -8.21
N LEU A 59 -16.25 0.48 -7.29
CA LEU A 59 -17.30 1.43 -6.91
C LEU A 59 -17.75 2.27 -8.10
N LYS A 60 -16.81 2.76 -8.91
CA LYS A 60 -17.10 3.53 -10.14
C LYS A 60 -17.81 2.70 -11.20
N GLY A 61 -17.44 1.41 -11.34
CA GLY A 61 -18.11 0.47 -12.25
C GLY A 61 -19.56 0.21 -11.85
N VAL A 62 -19.81 0.00 -10.56
CA VAL A 62 -21.17 -0.20 -10.01
C VAL A 62 -22.01 1.08 -10.15
N GLU A 63 -21.43 2.25 -9.89
CA GLU A 63 -22.12 3.54 -10.03
C GLU A 63 -22.52 3.83 -11.49
N GLY A 64 -21.65 3.48 -12.45
CA GLY A 64 -21.94 3.53 -13.88
C GLY A 64 -23.05 2.56 -14.31
N ALA A 65 -23.03 1.33 -13.80
CA ALA A 65 -24.07 0.33 -14.08
C ALA A 65 -25.43 0.74 -13.50
N VAL A 66 -25.47 1.24 -12.26
CA VAL A 66 -26.71 1.74 -11.63
C VAL A 66 -27.29 2.93 -12.41
N LYS A 67 -26.43 3.82 -12.95
CA LYS A 67 -26.87 4.95 -13.77
C LYS A 67 -27.40 4.53 -15.15
N GLN A 68 -26.83 3.49 -15.76
CA GLN A 68 -27.32 2.89 -17.01
C GLN A 68 -28.72 2.27 -16.83
N ILE A 69 -28.95 1.55 -15.72
CA ILE A 69 -30.23 0.89 -15.44
C ILE A 69 -31.34 1.92 -15.19
N LYS A 70 -31.01 3.08 -14.59
CA LYS A 70 -31.99 4.14 -14.26
C LYS A 70 -32.34 5.09 -15.42
N LYS A 71 -31.66 5.00 -16.56
CA LYS A 71 -31.84 5.88 -17.74
C LYS A 71 -32.53 5.19 -18.93
N LYS A 72 -32.93 3.93 -18.75
CA LYS A 72 -33.86 3.21 -19.63
C LYS A 72 -35.23 3.17 -18.98
#